data_AF-A0A7J6VED7-F1
#
_entry.id   AF-A0A7J6VED7-F1
#
_cell.length_a   1.000
_cell.length_b   1.000
_cell.length_c   1.000
_cell.angle_alpha   90.00
_cell.angle_beta   90.00
_cell.angle_gamma   90.00
#
_symmetry.space_group_name_H-M   'P 1'
#
loop_
_entity.id
_entity.type
_entity.pdbx_description
1 polymer ?
#
loop_
_entity_poly.entity_id
_entity_poly.type
_entity_poly.pdbx_seq_one_letter_code
_entity_poly.pdbx_strand_id
1 'polypeptide(L)'
;MPPEFWILPPFLPFHPAKMMSYCRLVYMPMSYLYGKRFVGPITDLILSLRKEIHIQPYEEIIWRKTRNLCAKEDLYYPHPLTQNLIWDTLYVFGETVLTRFPFSKLREKAMQATMKHIHYEDENSRYITIGSVEKALCMLACWVDDPDSDEFKKHLARVQDYLWVAEDGMRMQSFGSQNWDTSFALQALVASNHHEEIWDTLKKGHDFVKQSQVKDNPSGDFRSMHRHISKGSWTFSDQDQGLPLDVTTARQTCWSKDGTREIV
;
A
#
# COMPACT_ATOMS: atom_id res chain seq x y z
N MET A 1 5.17 13.22 5.22
CA MET A 1 4.76 13.98 4.01
C MET A 1 3.58 14.85 4.39
N PRO A 2 3.60 16.16 4.11
CA PRO A 2 2.49 17.06 4.47
C PRO A 2 1.23 16.72 3.65
N PRO A 3 0.02 16.73 4.25
CA PRO A 3 -1.22 16.36 3.55
C PRO A 3 -1.53 17.27 2.35
N GLU A 4 -1.07 18.51 2.35
CA GLU A 4 -1.27 19.46 1.26
C GLU A 4 -0.68 18.98 -0.07
N PHE A 5 0.24 18.02 -0.03
CA PHE A 5 0.77 17.32 -1.20
C PHE A 5 -0.33 16.70 -2.08
N TRP A 6 -1.43 16.22 -1.47
CA TRP A 6 -2.53 15.52 -2.14
C TRP A 6 -3.49 16.43 -2.91
N ILE A 7 -3.41 17.75 -2.70
CA ILE A 7 -4.26 18.75 -3.37
C ILE A 7 -3.46 19.64 -4.33
N LEU A 8 -2.23 19.26 -4.63
CA LEU A 8 -1.39 19.96 -5.59
C LEU A 8 -2.02 19.96 -6.99
N PRO A 9 -1.82 21.00 -7.80
CA PRO A 9 -2.28 21.00 -9.19
C PRO A 9 -1.63 19.90 -10.05
N PRO A 10 -2.39 19.22 -10.94
CA PRO A 10 -1.89 18.11 -11.78
C PRO A 10 -0.71 18.45 -12.72
N PHE A 11 -0.55 19.72 -13.07
CA PHE A 11 0.53 20.15 -13.96
C PHE A 11 1.91 20.07 -13.28
N LEU A 12 1.98 20.08 -11.94
CA LEU A 12 3.26 20.01 -11.22
C LEU A 12 3.97 18.67 -11.46
N PRO A 13 5.31 18.66 -11.63
CA PRO A 13 6.04 17.42 -11.95
C PRO A 13 6.04 16.41 -10.79
N PHE A 14 5.90 16.88 -9.56
CA PHE A 14 5.84 16.08 -8.33
C PHE A 14 4.40 15.81 -7.85
N HIS A 15 3.40 15.93 -8.73
CA HIS A 15 2.01 15.61 -8.38
C HIS A 15 1.86 14.13 -7.98
N PRO A 16 1.08 13.78 -6.93
CA PRO A 16 0.94 12.40 -6.46
C PRO A 16 0.56 11.38 -7.55
N ALA A 17 -0.27 11.77 -8.51
CA ALA A 17 -0.66 10.92 -9.65
C ALA A 17 0.52 10.44 -10.53
N LYS A 18 1.66 11.15 -10.50
CA LYS A 18 2.87 10.82 -11.27
C LYS A 18 3.86 9.95 -10.48
N MET A 19 3.56 9.66 -9.21
CA MET A 19 4.36 8.78 -8.39
C MET A 19 4.06 7.31 -8.69
N MET A 20 5.06 6.45 -8.47
CA MET A 20 4.88 5.00 -8.45
C MET A 20 3.77 4.63 -7.45
N SER A 21 2.86 3.76 -7.85
CA SER A 21 1.61 3.46 -7.14
C SER A 21 1.85 3.03 -5.69
N TYR A 22 2.79 2.13 -5.45
CA TYR A 22 3.13 1.66 -4.11
C TYR A 22 3.61 2.81 -3.21
N CYS A 23 4.53 3.65 -3.69
CA CYS A 23 4.99 4.82 -2.95
C CYS A 23 3.82 5.77 -2.63
N ARG A 24 2.98 6.06 -3.63
CA ARG A 24 1.81 6.92 -3.47
C ARG A 24 0.87 6.38 -2.38
N LEU A 25 0.49 5.11 -2.48
CA LEU A 25 -0.48 4.50 -1.58
C LEU A 25 0.07 4.40 -0.16
N VAL A 26 1.35 4.07 0.03
CA VAL A 26 1.97 4.05 1.38
C VAL A 26 2.06 5.45 2.00
N TYR A 27 2.49 6.46 1.23
CA TYR A 27 2.63 7.82 1.78
C TYR A 27 1.30 8.49 2.10
N MET A 28 0.20 8.04 1.51
CA MET A 28 -1.14 8.61 1.68
C MET A 28 -1.65 8.53 3.14
N PRO A 29 -1.82 7.35 3.76
CA PRO A 29 -2.22 7.26 5.16
C PRO A 29 -1.15 7.80 6.12
N MET A 30 0.15 7.67 5.80
CA MET A 30 1.22 8.34 6.58
C MET A 30 1.02 9.86 6.63
N SER A 31 0.63 10.45 5.50
CA SER A 31 0.42 11.88 5.37
C SER A 31 -0.83 12.35 6.12
N TYR A 32 -1.91 11.56 6.07
CA TYR A 32 -3.11 11.79 6.88
C TYR A 32 -2.79 11.78 8.38
N LEU A 33 -2.14 10.71 8.87
CA LEU A 33 -1.77 10.56 10.28
C LEU A 33 -0.80 11.67 10.74
N TYR A 34 0.15 12.05 9.88
CA TYR A 34 1.04 13.18 10.11
C TYR A 34 0.27 14.51 10.23
N GLY A 35 -0.69 14.75 9.34
CA GLY A 35 -1.56 15.92 9.36
C GLY A 35 -2.41 16.01 10.62
N LYS A 36 -2.96 14.88 11.08
CA LYS A 36 -3.72 14.75 12.34
C LYS A 36 -2.85 14.89 13.59
N ARG A 37 -1.52 14.77 13.46
CA ARG A 37 -0.59 14.69 14.61
C ARG A 37 -1.02 13.62 15.61
N PHE A 38 -1.50 12.48 15.08
CA PHE A 38 -2.03 11.41 15.91
C PHE A 38 -0.94 10.85 16.84
N VAL A 39 -1.28 10.74 18.13
CA VAL A 39 -0.45 10.12 19.16
C VAL A 39 -1.37 9.26 20.02
N GLY A 40 -1.02 7.97 20.17
CA GLY A 40 -1.75 7.07 21.04
C GLY A 40 -1.53 7.38 22.54
N PRO A 41 -2.29 6.71 23.44
CA PRO A 41 -2.11 6.87 24.88
C PRO A 41 -0.67 6.56 25.31
N ILE A 42 -0.11 7.39 26.19
CA ILE A 42 1.19 7.12 26.81
C ILE A 42 1.00 6.12 27.94
N THR A 43 1.33 4.86 27.68
CA THR A 43 1.26 3.77 28.64
C THR A 43 2.61 3.51 29.32
N ASP A 44 2.64 2.70 30.37
CA ASP A 44 3.88 2.29 31.03
C ASP A 44 4.84 1.59 30.05
N LEU A 45 4.30 0.81 29.10
CA LEU A 45 5.09 0.21 28.03
C LEU A 45 5.77 1.29 27.16
N ILE A 46 5.05 2.35 26.77
CA ILE A 46 5.62 3.46 26.01
C ILE A 46 6.73 4.17 26.81
N LEU A 47 6.53 4.37 28.11
CA LEU A 47 7.54 4.98 28.99
C LEU A 47 8.79 4.10 29.12
N SER A 48 8.64 2.78 29.19
CA SER A 48 9.77 1.84 29.20
C SER A 48 10.51 1.84 27.86
N LEU A 49 9.77 1.76 26.73
CA LEU A 49 10.36 1.82 25.40
C LEU A 49 11.18 3.09 25.18
N ARG A 50 10.72 4.26 25.65
CA ARG A 50 11.47 5.52 25.56
C ARG A 50 12.83 5.47 26.27
N LYS A 51 12.96 4.68 27.33
CA LYS A 51 14.22 4.48 28.05
C LYS A 51 15.13 3.46 27.36
N GLU A 52 14.55 2.46 26.70
CA GLU A 52 15.28 1.36 26.07
C GLU A 52 15.81 1.70 24.67
N ILE A 53 15.01 2.37 23.83
CA ILE A 53 15.33 2.59 22.41
C ILE A 53 16.28 3.77 22.16
N HIS A 54 16.46 4.65 23.16
CA HIS A 54 17.25 5.87 23.03
C HIS A 54 18.50 5.81 23.92
N ILE A 55 19.63 6.20 23.35
CA ILE A 55 20.93 6.26 24.06
C ILE A 55 21.04 7.45 25.04
N GLN A 56 20.13 8.43 24.93
CA GLN A 56 20.10 9.64 25.75
C GLN A 56 18.70 9.80 26.36
N PRO A 57 18.56 10.52 27.50
CA PRO A 57 17.26 10.74 28.13
C PRO A 57 16.24 11.31 27.13
N TYR A 58 15.02 10.76 27.12
CA TYR A 58 13.99 11.08 26.12
C TYR A 58 13.67 12.58 26.08
N GLU A 59 13.66 13.21 27.24
CA GLU A 59 13.35 14.63 27.45
C GLU A 59 14.45 15.57 26.92
N GLU A 60 15.68 15.07 26.78
CA GLU A 60 16.83 15.84 26.28
C GLU A 60 16.98 15.73 24.75
N ILE A 61 16.18 14.90 24.08
CA ILE A 61 16.25 14.70 22.62
C ILE A 61 15.75 15.94 21.88
N ILE A 62 16.66 16.58 21.14
CA ILE A 62 16.32 17.67 20.21
C ILE A 62 15.81 17.09 18.89
N TRP A 63 14.52 16.71 18.84
CA TRP A 63 13.87 16.06 17.68
C TRP A 63 14.05 16.80 16.35
N ARG A 64 14.21 18.12 16.36
CA ARG A 64 14.46 18.89 15.13
C ARG A 64 15.79 18.51 14.47
N LYS A 65 16.81 18.18 15.27
CA LYS A 65 18.15 17.79 14.78
C LYS A 65 18.20 16.34 14.30
N THR A 66 17.23 15.51 14.68
CA THR A 66 17.23 14.07 14.35
C THR A 66 16.61 13.75 13.00
N ARG A 67 15.91 14.70 12.35
CA ARG A 67 15.16 14.48 11.10
C ARG A 67 15.99 13.94 9.93
N ASN A 68 17.27 14.29 9.85
CA ASN A 68 18.18 13.88 8.79
C ASN A 68 19.20 12.83 9.28
N LEU A 69 19.04 12.31 10.50
CA LEU A 69 19.92 11.27 11.04
C LEU A 69 19.42 9.89 10.59
N CYS A 70 20.33 9.12 10.01
CA CYS A 70 20.14 7.73 9.64
C CYS A 70 21.49 7.03 9.84
N ALA A 71 21.48 5.77 10.32
CA ALA A 71 22.69 4.97 10.41
C ALA A 71 23.29 4.82 9.01
N LYS A 72 24.62 4.89 8.90
CA LYS A 72 25.28 4.88 7.58
C LYS A 72 25.10 3.53 6.89
N GLU A 73 25.02 2.47 7.70
CA GLU A 73 24.85 1.08 7.32
C GLU A 73 23.46 0.83 6.71
N ASP A 74 22.44 1.57 7.15
CA ASP A 74 21.06 1.45 6.67
C ASP A 74 20.72 2.44 5.53
N LEU A 75 21.61 3.41 5.26
CA LEU A 75 21.39 4.48 4.28
C LEU A 75 21.72 4.02 2.86
N TYR A 76 20.83 3.23 2.26
CA TYR A 76 21.02 2.75 0.88
C TYR A 76 21.00 3.87 -0.17
N TYR A 77 20.12 4.87 -0.01
CA TYR A 77 20.03 6.04 -0.88
C TYR A 77 20.34 7.33 -0.11
N PRO A 78 21.58 7.85 -0.19
CA PRO A 78 21.95 9.08 0.52
C PRO A 78 21.20 10.28 -0.06
N HIS A 79 20.67 11.13 0.81
CA HIS A 79 19.97 12.33 0.39
C HIS A 79 20.95 13.42 -0.08
N PRO A 80 20.76 13.98 -1.30
CA PRO A 80 21.50 15.15 -1.73
C PRO A 80 21.25 16.35 -0.81
N LEU A 81 22.22 17.26 -0.71
CA LEU A 81 22.09 18.47 0.11
C LEU A 81 20.87 19.31 -0.29
N THR A 82 20.58 19.39 -1.59
CA THR A 82 19.41 20.09 -2.13
C THR A 82 18.10 19.51 -1.61
N GLN A 83 17.98 18.18 -1.55
CA GLN A 83 16.82 17.50 -1.00
C GLN A 83 16.64 17.82 0.49
N ASN A 84 17.72 17.75 1.28
CA ASN A 84 17.67 18.10 2.69
C ASN A 84 17.23 19.55 2.91
N LEU A 85 17.77 20.49 2.14
CA LEU A 85 17.40 21.91 2.23
C LEU A 85 15.91 22.13 1.92
N ILE A 86 15.38 21.47 0.89
CA ILE A 86 13.94 21.54 0.55
C ILE A 86 13.09 21.01 1.70
N TRP A 87 13.42 19.82 2.24
CA TRP A 87 12.66 19.22 3.34
C TRP A 87 12.75 20.01 4.64
N ASP A 88 13.90 20.63 4.93
CA ASP A 88 14.07 21.49 6.10
C ASP A 88 13.29 22.79 5.95
N THR A 89 13.27 23.37 4.75
CA THR A 89 12.47 24.57 4.46
C THR A 89 10.97 24.28 4.60
N LEU A 90 10.50 23.19 4.00
CA LEU A 90 9.09 22.77 4.10
C LEU A 90 8.69 22.49 5.55
N TYR A 91 9.57 21.89 6.35
CA TYR A 91 9.26 21.65 7.75
C TYR A 91 9.25 22.93 8.59
N VAL A 92 10.28 23.76 8.49
CA VAL A 92 10.40 24.95 9.36
C VAL A 92 9.36 26.00 9.01
N PHE A 93 9.19 26.29 7.72
CA PHE A 93 8.26 27.31 7.26
C PHE A 93 6.87 26.74 7.00
N GLY A 94 6.80 25.64 6.23
CA GLY A 94 5.53 25.05 5.83
C GLY A 94 4.69 24.61 7.03
N GLU A 95 5.25 23.86 7.98
CA GLU A 95 4.48 23.46 9.17
C GLU A 95 4.04 24.64 10.03
N THR A 96 4.90 25.64 10.21
CA THR A 96 4.55 26.83 11.00
C THR A 96 3.41 27.62 10.38
N VAL A 97 3.36 27.70 9.05
CA VAL A 97 2.31 28.42 8.32
C VAL A 97 1.02 27.58 8.25
N LEU A 98 1.11 26.32 7.84
CA LEU A 98 -0.04 25.45 7.56
C LEU A 98 -0.78 24.98 8.82
N THR A 99 -0.20 25.13 10.00
CA THR A 99 -0.89 24.89 11.28
C THR A 99 -1.65 26.11 11.81
N ARG A 100 -1.44 27.30 11.25
CA ARG A 100 -2.04 28.55 11.73
C ARG A 100 -3.20 29.00 10.85
N PHE A 101 -4.20 29.61 11.48
CA PHE A 101 -5.29 30.24 10.74
C PHE A 101 -4.76 31.40 9.88
N PRO A 102 -5.22 31.58 8.63
CA PRO A 102 -6.28 30.84 7.94
C PRO A 102 -5.79 29.59 7.16
N PHE A 103 -4.49 29.38 7.06
CA PHE A 103 -3.89 28.32 6.24
C PHE A 103 -4.17 26.90 6.77
N SER A 104 -4.51 26.75 8.05
CA SER A 104 -5.00 25.49 8.62
C SER A 104 -6.25 24.93 7.92
N LYS A 105 -7.08 25.78 7.29
CA LYS A 105 -8.19 25.32 6.45
C LYS A 105 -7.73 24.55 5.21
N LEU A 106 -6.56 24.89 4.68
CA LEU A 106 -5.95 24.16 3.56
C LEU A 106 -5.58 22.74 3.99
N ARG A 107 -5.00 22.60 5.19
CA ARG A 107 -4.68 21.32 5.80
C ARG A 107 -5.92 20.45 6.01
N GLU A 108 -6.98 21.04 6.54
CA GLU A 108 -8.25 20.34 6.74
C GLU A 108 -8.82 19.81 5.41
N LYS A 109 -8.87 20.66 4.39
CA LYS A 109 -9.29 20.26 3.04
C LYS A 109 -8.39 19.17 2.46
N ALA A 110 -7.08 19.27 2.68
CA ALA A 110 -6.13 18.28 2.23
C ALA A 110 -6.35 16.92 2.92
N MET A 111 -6.55 16.91 4.24
CA MET A 111 -6.84 15.69 4.99
C MET A 111 -8.15 15.03 4.55
N GLN A 112 -9.20 15.82 4.28
CA GLN A 112 -10.46 15.31 3.72
C GLN A 112 -10.25 14.67 2.35
N ALA A 113 -9.46 15.30 1.47
CA ALA A 113 -9.12 14.73 0.17
C ALA A 113 -8.31 13.43 0.33
N THR A 114 -7.33 13.40 1.25
CA THR A 114 -6.53 12.21 1.54
C THR A 114 -7.41 11.05 2.03
N MET A 115 -8.31 11.30 2.99
CA MET A 115 -9.22 10.26 3.49
C MET A 115 -10.17 9.74 2.42
N LYS A 116 -10.65 10.62 1.54
CA LYS A 116 -11.44 10.21 0.36
C LYS A 116 -10.66 9.24 -0.55
N HIS A 117 -9.36 9.48 -0.76
CA HIS A 117 -8.54 8.54 -1.53
C HIS A 117 -8.29 7.23 -0.78
N ILE A 118 -8.08 7.27 0.54
CA ILE A 118 -7.94 6.07 1.38
C ILE A 118 -9.18 5.18 1.25
N HIS A 119 -10.37 5.70 1.55
CA HIS A 119 -11.62 4.93 1.45
C HIS A 119 -11.86 4.37 0.05
N TYR A 120 -11.55 5.15 -0.99
CA TYR A 120 -11.69 4.67 -2.36
C TYR A 120 -10.78 3.47 -2.65
N GLU A 121 -9.52 3.50 -2.21
CA GLU A 121 -8.58 2.39 -2.40
C GLU A 121 -8.98 1.18 -1.54
N ASP A 122 -9.47 1.42 -0.32
CA ASP A 122 -9.97 0.38 0.58
C ASP A 122 -11.16 -0.36 -0.02
N GLU A 123 -12.18 0.37 -0.51
CA GLU A 123 -13.36 -0.23 -1.15
C GLU A 123 -12.96 -1.05 -2.39
N ASN A 124 -12.10 -0.49 -3.25
CA ASN A 124 -11.70 -1.13 -4.51
C ASN A 124 -10.81 -2.36 -4.31
N SER A 125 -10.16 -2.49 -3.16
CA SER A 125 -9.34 -3.65 -2.80
C SER A 125 -10.01 -4.55 -1.76
N ARG A 126 -11.28 -4.30 -1.43
CA ARG A 126 -12.02 -5.00 -0.36
C ARG A 126 -11.23 -5.04 0.94
N TYR A 127 -10.60 -3.92 1.27
CA TYR A 127 -9.80 -3.66 2.46
C TYR A 127 -8.53 -4.53 2.60
N ILE A 128 -8.10 -5.17 1.50
CA ILE A 128 -6.80 -5.86 1.40
C ILE A 128 -5.70 -4.82 1.23
N THR A 129 -5.88 -3.85 0.33
CA THR A 129 -4.91 -2.80 -0.05
C THR A 129 -3.72 -3.31 -0.90
N ILE A 130 -2.77 -2.44 -1.27
CA ILE A 130 -1.62 -2.79 -2.13
C ILE A 130 -0.45 -3.43 -1.38
N GLY A 131 -0.48 -3.53 -0.04
CA GLY A 131 0.63 -4.13 0.70
C GLY A 131 0.51 -4.00 2.21
N SER A 132 1.28 -4.80 2.95
CA SER A 132 1.15 -4.92 4.42
C SER A 132 1.37 -3.61 5.18
N VAL A 133 2.33 -2.81 4.73
CA VAL A 133 2.64 -1.51 5.35
C VAL A 133 1.48 -0.54 5.17
N GLU A 134 1.00 -0.39 3.94
CA GLU A 134 -0.12 0.49 3.64
C GLU A 134 -1.43 -0.03 4.27
N LYS A 135 -1.67 -1.34 4.27
CA LYS A 135 -2.76 -2.01 4.99
C LYS A 135 -2.83 -1.59 6.45
N ALA A 136 -1.71 -1.70 7.18
CA ALA A 136 -1.66 -1.33 8.60
C ALA A 136 -1.93 0.18 8.81
N LEU A 137 -1.41 1.03 7.91
CA LEU A 137 -1.55 2.48 8.01
C LEU A 137 -2.95 2.98 7.63
N CYS A 138 -3.59 2.43 6.59
CA CYS A 138 -4.98 2.72 6.22
C CYS A 138 -5.93 2.28 7.34
N MET A 139 -5.74 1.06 7.87
CA MET A 139 -6.51 0.59 9.02
C MET A 139 -6.39 1.53 10.22
N LEU A 140 -5.17 1.98 10.55
CA LEU A 140 -4.96 2.96 11.60
C LEU A 140 -5.60 4.32 11.26
N ALA A 141 -5.50 4.78 10.01
CA ALA A 141 -6.10 6.04 9.58
C ALA A 141 -7.64 6.02 9.73
N CYS A 142 -8.30 4.93 9.33
CA CYS A 142 -9.75 4.75 9.52
C CYS A 142 -10.12 4.69 11.01
N TRP A 143 -9.34 3.99 11.84
CA TRP A 143 -9.56 3.97 13.29
C TRP A 143 -9.40 5.34 13.94
N VAL A 144 -8.41 6.13 13.50
CA VAL A 144 -8.20 7.51 13.99
C VAL A 144 -9.32 8.46 13.55
N ASP A 145 -9.92 8.23 12.39
CA ASP A 145 -11.04 9.03 11.90
C ASP A 145 -12.34 8.70 12.66
N ASP A 146 -12.67 7.42 12.76
CA ASP A 146 -13.78 6.89 13.54
C ASP A 146 -13.53 5.42 13.96
N PRO A 147 -13.25 5.15 15.25
CA PRO A 147 -13.03 3.80 15.77
C PRO A 147 -14.21 2.84 15.60
N ASP A 148 -15.43 3.35 15.49
CA ASP A 148 -16.66 2.56 15.37
C ASP A 148 -17.13 2.38 13.92
N SER A 149 -16.37 2.92 12.96
CA SER A 149 -16.65 2.87 11.52
C SER A 149 -16.70 1.45 10.96
N ASP A 150 -17.50 1.28 9.90
CA ASP A 150 -17.55 0.01 9.16
C ASP A 150 -16.24 -0.21 8.39
N GLU A 151 -15.59 0.85 7.95
CA GLU A 151 -14.29 0.83 7.28
C GLU A 151 -13.22 0.19 8.17
N PHE A 152 -13.13 0.61 9.44
CA PHE A 152 -12.20 0.01 10.39
C PHE A 152 -12.51 -1.48 10.63
N LYS A 153 -13.79 -1.83 10.85
CA LYS A 153 -14.20 -3.23 11.07
C LYS A 153 -13.88 -4.12 9.86
N LYS A 154 -14.08 -3.62 8.65
CA LYS A 154 -13.75 -4.33 7.40
C LYS A 154 -12.23 -4.49 7.25
N HIS A 155 -11.42 -3.49 7.62
CA HIS A 155 -9.97 -3.70 7.68
C HIS A 155 -9.59 -4.78 8.69
N LEU A 156 -10.15 -4.74 9.90
CA LEU A 156 -9.82 -5.71 10.96
C LEU A 156 -10.11 -7.15 10.51
N ALA A 157 -11.22 -7.38 9.80
CA ALA A 157 -11.59 -8.68 9.24
C ALA A 157 -10.57 -9.24 8.23
N ARG A 158 -9.76 -8.37 7.60
CA ARG A 158 -8.76 -8.71 6.58
C ARG A 158 -7.33 -8.80 7.13
N VAL A 159 -7.11 -8.69 8.44
CA VAL A 159 -5.76 -8.79 9.03
C VAL A 159 -5.17 -10.19 8.85
N GLN A 160 -6.01 -11.23 8.98
CA GLN A 160 -5.59 -12.62 8.85
C GLN A 160 -5.04 -12.96 7.45
N ASP A 161 -5.50 -12.29 6.40
CA ASP A 161 -5.05 -12.48 5.02
C ASP A 161 -3.53 -12.20 4.87
N TYR A 162 -2.98 -11.39 5.78
CA TYR A 162 -1.58 -11.01 5.85
C TYR A 162 -0.74 -11.88 6.78
N LEU A 163 -1.32 -12.83 7.50
CA LEU A 163 -0.60 -13.68 8.45
C LEU A 163 -0.31 -15.06 7.85
N TRP A 164 0.96 -15.45 7.86
CA TRP A 164 1.44 -16.73 7.35
C TRP A 164 2.21 -17.49 8.43
N VAL A 165 1.90 -18.77 8.63
CA VAL A 165 2.66 -19.65 9.54
C VAL A 165 3.76 -20.34 8.75
N ALA A 166 4.99 -19.88 8.95
CA ALA A 166 6.20 -20.49 8.40
C ALA A 166 6.78 -21.52 9.37
N GLU A 167 7.81 -22.24 8.92
CA GLU A 167 8.56 -23.23 9.70
C GLU A 167 9.15 -22.68 11.01
N ASP A 168 9.42 -21.36 11.06
CA ASP A 168 9.95 -20.66 12.22
C ASP A 168 8.92 -19.80 12.96
N GLY A 169 7.63 -19.95 12.63
CA GLY A 169 6.52 -19.29 13.30
C GLY A 169 5.71 -18.34 12.42
N MET A 170 4.87 -17.55 13.06
CA MET A 170 3.96 -16.63 12.37
C MET A 170 4.68 -15.38 11.88
N ARG A 171 4.48 -15.04 10.60
CA ARG A 171 5.04 -13.87 9.94
C ARG A 171 3.94 -13.07 9.25
N MET A 172 4.16 -11.77 9.09
CA MET A 172 3.32 -10.95 8.23
C MET A 172 3.86 -11.01 6.80
N GLN A 173 3.06 -11.58 5.88
CA GLN A 173 3.30 -11.48 4.45
C GLN A 173 2.72 -10.18 3.90
N SER A 174 2.79 -9.98 2.59
CA SER A 174 1.95 -8.98 1.91
C SER A 174 0.57 -9.60 1.66
N PHE A 175 0.01 -9.49 0.47
CA PHE A 175 -1.28 -10.08 0.06
C PHE A 175 -1.15 -11.48 -0.56
N GLY A 176 0.01 -12.13 -0.44
CA GLY A 176 0.33 -13.43 -1.05
C GLY A 176 0.77 -13.33 -2.53
N SER A 177 1.11 -14.48 -3.12
CA SER A 177 1.61 -14.65 -4.50
C SER A 177 0.85 -15.72 -5.30
N GLN A 178 -0.37 -16.05 -4.88
CA GLN A 178 -1.14 -17.22 -5.32
C GLN A 178 -1.29 -17.27 -6.84
N ASN A 179 -1.72 -16.18 -7.48
CA ASN A 179 -1.91 -16.12 -8.92
C ASN A 179 -0.59 -16.11 -9.70
N TRP A 180 0.44 -15.44 -9.17
CA TRP A 180 1.80 -15.49 -9.70
C TRP A 180 2.35 -16.92 -9.70
N ASP A 181 2.39 -17.56 -8.54
CA ASP A 181 2.98 -18.89 -8.36
C ASP A 181 2.20 -19.96 -9.13
N THR A 182 0.86 -19.91 -9.10
CA THR A 182 0.03 -20.84 -9.87
C THR A 182 0.32 -20.74 -11.37
N SER A 183 0.51 -19.52 -11.88
CA SER A 183 0.78 -19.33 -13.31
C SER A 183 2.14 -19.86 -13.74
N PHE A 184 3.16 -19.70 -12.89
CA PHE A 184 4.48 -20.28 -13.15
C PHE A 184 4.48 -21.80 -13.00
N ALA A 185 3.80 -22.33 -11.97
CA ALA A 185 3.67 -23.76 -11.77
C ALA A 185 2.99 -24.44 -12.96
N LEU A 186 1.88 -23.87 -13.46
CA LEU A 186 1.19 -24.39 -14.64
C LEU A 186 2.08 -24.37 -15.89
N GLN A 187 2.83 -23.30 -16.12
CA GLN A 187 3.79 -23.24 -17.25
C GLN A 187 4.86 -24.33 -17.14
N ALA A 188 5.43 -24.54 -15.95
CA ALA A 188 6.45 -25.57 -15.72
C ALA A 188 5.88 -26.99 -15.87
N LEU A 189 4.69 -27.23 -15.33
CA LEU A 189 3.99 -28.52 -15.42
C LEU A 189 3.64 -28.86 -16.87
N VAL A 190 3.16 -27.90 -17.65
CA VAL A 190 2.91 -28.09 -19.09
C VAL A 190 4.22 -28.38 -19.83
N ALA A 191 5.28 -27.62 -19.56
CA ALA A 191 6.58 -27.85 -20.19
C ALA A 191 7.22 -29.22 -19.86
N SER A 192 6.76 -29.89 -18.80
CA SER A 192 7.25 -31.21 -18.41
C SER A 192 6.76 -32.36 -19.32
N ASN A 193 5.74 -32.13 -20.16
CA ASN A 193 5.17 -33.12 -21.09
C ASN A 193 4.60 -34.39 -20.41
N HIS A 194 4.19 -34.30 -19.14
CA HIS A 194 3.55 -35.39 -18.38
C HIS A 194 2.03 -35.21 -18.22
N HIS A 195 1.39 -34.54 -19.18
CA HIS A 195 0.01 -34.02 -19.05
C HIS A 195 -1.04 -35.07 -18.66
N GLU A 196 -0.92 -36.31 -19.15
CA GLU A 196 -1.87 -37.38 -18.87
C GLU A 196 -1.91 -37.75 -17.38
N GLU A 197 -0.77 -37.66 -16.69
CA GLU A 197 -0.65 -38.00 -15.26
C GLU A 197 -1.13 -36.86 -14.34
N ILE A 198 -1.06 -35.61 -14.82
CA ILE A 198 -1.34 -34.40 -14.02
C ILE A 198 -2.57 -33.62 -14.47
N TRP A 199 -3.41 -34.23 -15.33
CA TRP A 199 -4.55 -33.59 -15.95
C TRP A 199 -5.47 -32.87 -14.95
N ASP A 200 -5.85 -33.54 -13.87
CA ASP A 200 -6.73 -32.98 -12.85
C ASP A 200 -6.11 -31.76 -12.13
N THR A 201 -4.79 -31.77 -11.95
CA THR A 201 -4.05 -30.64 -11.38
C THR A 201 -4.04 -29.45 -12.34
N LEU A 202 -3.78 -29.70 -13.62
CA LEU A 202 -3.82 -28.66 -14.67
C LEU A 202 -5.23 -28.05 -14.79
N LYS A 203 -6.28 -28.87 -14.74
CA LYS A 203 -7.66 -28.41 -14.77
C LYS A 203 -8.01 -27.53 -13.57
N LYS A 204 -7.63 -27.93 -12.35
CA LYS A 204 -7.86 -27.12 -11.14
C LYS A 204 -7.11 -25.79 -11.19
N GLY A 205 -5.84 -25.81 -11.60
CA GLY A 205 -5.07 -24.59 -11.80
C GLY A 205 -5.67 -23.71 -12.89
N HIS A 206 -6.23 -24.30 -13.95
CA HIS A 206 -6.96 -23.55 -14.97
C HIS A 206 -8.14 -22.80 -14.39
N ASP A 207 -8.98 -23.52 -13.66
CA ASP A 207 -10.18 -22.98 -13.07
C ASP A 207 -9.84 -21.89 -12.05
N PHE A 208 -8.74 -22.03 -11.30
CA PHE A 208 -8.22 -20.98 -10.42
C PHE A 208 -7.82 -19.73 -11.19
N VAL A 209 -6.97 -19.83 -12.23
CA VAL A 209 -6.53 -18.67 -13.03
C VAL A 209 -7.73 -17.98 -13.66
N LYS A 210 -8.69 -18.74 -14.19
CA LYS A 210 -9.92 -18.19 -14.77
C LYS A 210 -10.77 -17.44 -13.74
N GLN A 211 -10.87 -17.96 -12.53
CA GLN A 211 -11.61 -17.32 -11.44
C GLN A 211 -10.90 -16.08 -10.88
N SER A 212 -9.56 -16.05 -10.94
CA SER A 212 -8.73 -14.93 -10.49
C SER A 212 -8.72 -13.72 -11.44
N GLN A 213 -9.34 -13.82 -12.62
CA GLN A 213 -9.42 -12.71 -13.56
C GLN A 213 -10.29 -11.58 -13.02
N VAL A 214 -9.77 -10.35 -13.07
CA VAL A 214 -10.49 -9.14 -12.65
C VAL A 214 -11.66 -8.87 -13.61
N LYS A 215 -12.89 -8.89 -13.07
CA LYS A 215 -14.12 -8.81 -13.88
C LYS A 215 -14.57 -7.39 -14.21
N ASP A 216 -14.21 -6.44 -13.35
CA ASP A 216 -14.68 -5.06 -13.39
C ASP A 216 -13.52 -4.07 -13.28
N ASN A 217 -13.74 -2.87 -13.82
CA ASN A 217 -12.82 -1.75 -13.58
C ASN A 217 -13.05 -1.20 -12.15
N PRO A 218 -12.10 -0.42 -11.62
CA PRO A 218 -12.32 0.23 -10.33
C PRO A 218 -13.55 1.15 -10.38
N SER A 219 -14.18 1.35 -9.23
CA SER A 219 -15.48 2.02 -9.13
C SER A 219 -15.44 3.49 -9.60
N GLY A 220 -16.55 3.98 -10.15
CA GLY A 220 -16.73 5.39 -10.49
C GLY A 220 -15.70 5.96 -11.48
N ASP A 221 -15.33 7.23 -11.27
CA ASP A 221 -14.28 7.91 -12.06
C ASP A 221 -12.88 7.56 -11.53
N PHE A 222 -12.47 6.32 -11.79
CA PHE A 222 -11.19 5.78 -11.33
C PHE A 222 -9.96 6.50 -11.89
N ARG A 223 -10.10 7.25 -12.99
CA ARG A 223 -9.00 8.05 -13.56
C ARG A 223 -8.70 9.25 -12.68
N SER A 224 -9.73 9.91 -12.15
CA SER A 224 -9.56 10.99 -11.17
C SER A 224 -8.88 10.50 -9.88
N MET A 225 -9.07 9.22 -9.54
CA MET A 225 -8.45 8.54 -8.41
C MET A 225 -7.09 7.91 -8.75
N HIS A 226 -6.55 8.19 -9.94
CA HIS A 226 -5.22 7.78 -10.38
C HIS A 226 -5.04 6.25 -10.47
N ARG A 227 -6.13 5.54 -10.80
CA ARG A 227 -6.13 4.10 -11.13
C ARG A 227 -6.16 3.90 -12.65
N HIS A 228 -5.70 2.72 -13.07
CA HIS A 228 -5.74 2.26 -14.45
C HIS A 228 -6.93 1.31 -14.68
N ILE A 229 -7.24 1.07 -15.96
CA ILE A 229 -8.21 0.03 -16.37
C ILE A 229 -7.67 -1.33 -15.89
N SER A 230 -8.54 -2.11 -15.25
CA SER A 230 -8.18 -3.43 -14.68
C SER A 230 -9.09 -4.55 -15.15
N LYS A 231 -10.22 -4.26 -15.80
CA LYS A 231 -11.11 -5.30 -16.33
C LYS A 231 -10.38 -6.19 -17.34
N GLY A 232 -10.47 -7.51 -17.14
CA GLY A 232 -9.82 -8.53 -17.97
C GLY A 232 -8.36 -8.80 -17.62
N SER A 233 -7.81 -8.07 -16.65
CA SER A 233 -6.45 -8.27 -16.16
C SER A 233 -6.40 -9.33 -15.05
N TRP A 234 -5.19 -9.53 -14.55
CA TRP A 234 -4.94 -10.34 -13.37
C TRP A 234 -3.97 -9.63 -12.44
N THR A 235 -4.15 -9.90 -11.15
CA THR A 235 -3.35 -9.36 -10.05
C THR A 235 -2.25 -10.35 -9.67
N PHE A 236 -1.39 -9.97 -8.71
CA PHE A 236 -0.34 -10.86 -8.22
C PHE A 236 -0.86 -11.99 -7.31
N SER A 237 -1.86 -11.71 -6.46
CA SER A 237 -2.44 -12.69 -5.53
C SER A 237 -3.75 -13.30 -6.02
N ASP A 238 -4.82 -12.52 -6.08
CA ASP A 238 -6.18 -12.97 -6.33
C ASP A 238 -7.08 -11.83 -6.85
N GLN A 239 -8.30 -12.18 -7.26
CA GLN A 239 -9.24 -11.22 -7.84
C GLN A 239 -9.58 -10.06 -6.89
N ASP A 240 -9.66 -10.30 -5.59
CA ASP A 240 -10.15 -9.35 -4.59
C ASP A 240 -9.19 -8.16 -4.42
N GLN A 241 -7.89 -8.37 -4.60
CA GLN A 241 -6.90 -7.29 -4.56
C GLN A 241 -7.17 -6.21 -5.64
N GLY A 242 -7.69 -6.62 -6.80
CA GLY A 242 -8.15 -5.71 -7.86
C GLY A 242 -7.09 -4.80 -8.51
N LEU A 243 -5.80 -4.98 -8.20
CA LEU A 243 -4.70 -4.18 -8.73
C LEU A 243 -3.95 -4.95 -9.83
N PRO A 244 -4.08 -4.54 -11.11
CA PRO A 244 -3.43 -5.21 -12.22
C PRO A 244 -1.91 -5.07 -12.15
N LEU A 245 -1.19 -6.12 -12.57
CA LEU A 245 0.23 -6.05 -12.91
C LEU A 245 0.42 -6.48 -14.37
N ASP A 246 1.14 -5.66 -15.14
CA ASP A 246 1.38 -5.91 -16.57
C ASP A 246 2.05 -7.26 -16.82
N VAL A 247 3.06 -7.61 -16.02
CA VAL A 247 3.81 -8.88 -16.17
C VAL A 247 2.92 -10.09 -15.88
N THR A 248 2.09 -10.00 -14.84
CA THR A 248 1.17 -11.08 -14.47
C THR A 248 0.10 -11.26 -15.55
N THR A 249 -0.50 -10.13 -15.99
CA THR A 249 -1.51 -10.10 -17.05
C THR A 249 -0.99 -10.66 -18.38
N ALA A 250 0.24 -10.30 -18.79
CA ALA A 250 0.82 -10.79 -20.03
C ALA A 250 0.98 -12.32 -20.04
N ARG A 251 1.49 -12.91 -18.95
CA ARG A 251 1.72 -14.35 -18.84
C ARG A 251 0.42 -15.16 -18.81
N GLN A 252 -0.62 -14.65 -18.15
CA GLN A 252 -1.91 -15.33 -18.11
C GLN A 252 -2.73 -15.14 -19.39
N THR A 253 -2.51 -14.05 -20.12
CA THR A 253 -3.13 -13.87 -21.43
C THR A 253 -2.68 -14.95 -22.42
N CYS A 254 -1.38 -15.30 -22.43
CA CYS A 254 -0.88 -16.45 -23.20
C CYS A 254 -1.64 -17.73 -22.81
N TRP A 255 -1.83 -17.97 -21.52
CA TRP A 255 -2.51 -19.19 -21.08
C TRP A 255 -4.02 -19.21 -21.38
N SER A 256 -4.73 -18.07 -21.26
CA SER A 256 -6.15 -17.96 -21.61
C SER A 256 -6.43 -18.13 -23.12
N LYS A 257 -5.43 -17.89 -23.97
CA LYS A 257 -5.56 -17.96 -25.43
C LYS A 257 -4.99 -19.28 -25.98
N ASP A 258 -3.84 -19.71 -25.49
CA ASP A 258 -3.10 -20.87 -25.98
C ASP A 258 -3.50 -22.16 -25.26
N GLY A 259 -3.90 -22.09 -23.98
CA GLY A 259 -4.49 -23.22 -23.26
C GLY A 259 -5.79 -23.72 -23.88
N THR A 260 -6.49 -22.92 -24.68
CA THR A 260 -7.64 -23.38 -25.50
C THR A 260 -7.26 -24.05 -26.82
N ARG A 261 -6.01 -23.93 -27.28
CA ARG A 261 -5.54 -24.49 -28.56
C ARG A 261 -4.69 -25.74 -28.42
N GLU A 262 -3.99 -25.91 -27.31
CA GLU A 262 -3.19 -27.11 -27.02
C GLU A 262 -3.92 -28.15 -26.15
N ILE A 263 -5.11 -27.81 -25.64
CA ILE A 263 -5.90 -28.66 -24.70
C ILE A 263 -7.21 -29.16 -25.35
N VAL A 264 -7.33 -29.09 -26.68
CA VAL A 264 -8.43 -29.71 -27.47
C VAL A 264 -7.85 -30.72 -28.43
#